data_AF-A0A9D6VXF9-F1
#
_entry.id   AF-A0A9D6VXF9-F1
#
_cell.length_a   1.000
_cell.length_b   1.000
_cell.length_c   1.000
_cell.angle_alpha   90.00
_cell.angle_beta   90.00
_cell.angle_gamma   90.00
#
_symmetry.space_group_name_H-M   'P 1'
#
loop_
_entity.id
_entity.type
_entity.pdbx_description
1 polymer ?
#
loop_
_entity_poly.entity_id
_entity_poly.type
_entity_poly.pdbx_seq_one_letter_code
_entity_poly.pdbx_strand_id
1 'polypeptide(L)'
;MRRVPARVKQLKAMLQAVTADAAPGGCNAGFLRPDSVLALIWITDEEDCSVSPDHLEMFDPSREVLGHLGLRCFLHPDLLVPVDDIVASLRAVRADRPRDLVVGVIAGVPNDEPLCVGTGDAIARCLGSPGMLETIDPAEPIHIIPSCHTAMGLAFPPRRIVEVARAFGPSAYVDSICKEDWSGAMAGIGGRIAERLRHPCFERELPFDPAACATSCFAVETLSDDRPCEEDASCPSAGCPPASLHDLPHLPPCRRPSSGAPCDPLKRDLGLAPTADGRSLRRCLVRQAPRTPAGDACSAPAAHGWFYVPPAAAPVPPCPELLFTPGAASLLAPDSTAELRCFD
;
A
#
# COMPACT_ATOMS: atom_id res chain seq x y z
N MET A 1 -39.16 -0.67 13.84
CA MET A 1 -38.56 0.67 13.63
C MET A 1 -37.52 0.57 12.53
N ARG A 2 -37.78 1.10 11.33
CA ARG A 2 -36.71 1.30 10.34
C ARG A 2 -35.82 2.43 10.88
N ARG A 3 -34.56 2.14 11.20
CA ARG A 3 -33.57 3.20 11.48
C ARG A 3 -33.56 4.08 10.23
N VAL A 4 -33.92 5.35 10.37
CA VAL A 4 -33.62 6.34 9.35
C VAL A 4 -32.09 6.32 9.24
N PRO A 5 -31.50 6.01 8.08
CA PRO A 5 -30.05 6.03 7.96
C PRO A 5 -29.62 7.45 8.30
N ALA A 6 -28.78 7.59 9.33
CA ALA A 6 -28.08 8.84 9.58
C ALA A 6 -27.45 9.25 8.25
N ARG A 7 -27.69 10.48 7.79
CA ARG A 7 -27.08 10.95 6.55
C ARG A 7 -25.58 10.97 6.79
N VAL A 8 -24.90 9.94 6.30
CA VAL A 8 -23.47 9.76 6.44
C VAL A 8 -22.77 10.54 5.34
N LYS A 9 -21.76 11.31 5.71
CA LYS A 9 -20.84 11.98 4.81
C LYS A 9 -19.51 11.23 4.78
N GLN A 10 -18.58 11.69 3.96
CA GLN A 10 -17.41 10.96 3.47
C GLN A 10 -16.65 10.18 4.56
N LEU A 11 -16.37 10.80 5.71
CA LEU A 11 -15.63 10.14 6.79
C LEU A 11 -16.48 9.10 7.54
N LYS A 12 -17.71 9.44 7.91
CA LYS A 12 -18.61 8.51 8.62
C LYS A 12 -19.09 7.36 7.73
N ALA A 13 -19.24 7.59 6.43
CA ALA A 13 -19.55 6.57 5.44
C ALA A 13 -18.42 5.56 5.33
N MET A 14 -17.16 6.03 5.24
CA MET A 14 -16.00 5.14 5.28
C MET A 14 -15.96 4.34 6.59
N LEU A 15 -16.15 5.01 7.73
CA LEU A 15 -16.14 4.35 9.04
C LEU A 15 -17.23 3.27 9.13
N GLN A 16 -18.45 3.56 8.70
CA GLN A 16 -19.55 2.59 8.65
C GLN A 16 -19.17 1.38 7.78
N ALA A 17 -18.59 1.62 6.59
CA ALA A 17 -18.23 0.58 5.64
C ALA A 17 -17.17 -0.40 6.20
N VAL A 18 -16.21 0.10 6.98
CA VAL A 18 -15.11 -0.71 7.54
C VAL A 18 -15.34 -1.18 8.97
N THR A 19 -16.48 -0.86 9.57
CA THR A 19 -16.85 -1.32 10.92
C THR A 19 -18.15 -2.12 10.87
N ALA A 20 -19.29 -1.47 11.05
CA ALA A 20 -20.59 -2.10 11.16
C ALA A 20 -20.97 -2.90 9.91
N ASP A 21 -20.64 -2.42 8.71
CA ASP A 21 -20.95 -3.16 7.48
C ASP A 21 -19.97 -4.32 7.25
N ALA A 22 -18.72 -4.22 7.70
CA ALA A 22 -17.73 -5.27 7.58
C ALA A 22 -17.83 -6.37 8.68
N ALA A 23 -18.58 -6.09 9.75
CA ALA A 23 -18.80 -7.03 10.85
C ALA A 23 -19.55 -8.30 10.40
N PRO A 24 -19.47 -9.42 11.15
CA PRO A 24 -20.23 -10.63 10.84
C PRO A 24 -21.73 -10.34 10.66
N GLY A 25 -22.26 -10.69 9.48
CA GLY A 25 -23.67 -10.44 9.11
C GLY A 25 -23.95 -9.05 8.53
N GLY A 26 -22.96 -8.16 8.44
CA GLY A 26 -23.05 -6.89 7.72
C GLY A 26 -22.96 -7.05 6.20
N CYS A 27 -23.28 -5.98 5.45
CA CYS A 27 -23.32 -6.01 3.98
C CYS A 27 -21.95 -6.23 3.32
N ASN A 28 -20.86 -5.91 4.03
CA ASN A 28 -19.48 -6.09 3.61
C ASN A 28 -18.79 -7.22 4.39
N ALA A 29 -19.55 -8.14 5.00
CA ALA A 29 -18.97 -9.25 5.76
C ALA A 29 -17.96 -10.04 4.89
N GLY A 30 -16.76 -10.24 5.42
CA GLY A 30 -15.67 -10.92 4.71
C GLY A 30 -14.83 -10.04 3.78
N PHE A 31 -15.17 -8.75 3.63
CA PHE A 31 -14.34 -7.80 2.87
C PHE A 31 -12.99 -7.57 3.54
N LEU A 32 -12.99 -7.35 4.86
CA LEU A 32 -11.77 -7.14 5.64
C LEU A 32 -11.12 -8.48 5.98
N ARG A 33 -10.07 -8.85 5.23
CA ARG A 33 -9.27 -10.04 5.53
C ARG A 33 -8.19 -9.74 6.59
N PRO A 34 -7.93 -10.63 7.56
CA PRO A 34 -6.93 -10.39 8.60
C PRO A 34 -5.51 -10.10 8.08
N ASP A 35 -5.16 -10.67 6.93
CA ASP A 35 -3.84 -10.66 6.29
C ASP A 35 -3.68 -9.62 5.16
N SER A 36 -4.64 -8.70 5.00
CA SER A 36 -4.57 -7.70 3.92
C SER A 36 -4.10 -6.33 4.40
N VAL A 37 -3.37 -5.63 3.54
CA VAL A 37 -3.27 -4.17 3.58
C VAL A 37 -4.65 -3.57 3.29
N LEU A 38 -5.13 -2.69 4.17
CA LEU A 38 -6.35 -1.92 4.03
C LEU A 38 -6.01 -0.50 3.57
N ALA A 39 -6.44 -0.13 2.37
CA ALA A 39 -6.35 1.24 1.87
C ALA A 39 -7.73 1.93 1.98
N LEU A 40 -7.77 3.06 2.69
CA LEU A 40 -8.93 3.94 2.76
C LEU A 40 -8.70 5.11 1.82
N ILE A 41 -9.50 5.21 0.76
CA ILE A 41 -9.30 6.23 -0.29
C ILE A 41 -10.54 7.13 -0.36
N TRP A 42 -10.34 8.43 -0.16
CA TRP A 42 -11.34 9.45 -0.41
C TRP A 42 -11.02 10.18 -1.71
N ILE A 43 -12.02 10.23 -2.60
CA ILE A 43 -11.98 11.04 -3.82
C ILE A 43 -13.21 11.94 -3.79
N THR A 44 -13.04 13.25 -3.59
CA THR A 44 -14.17 14.16 -3.37
C THR A 44 -13.82 15.61 -3.66
N ASP A 45 -14.75 16.35 -4.24
CA ASP A 45 -14.73 17.80 -4.41
C ASP A 45 -15.34 18.56 -3.21
N GLU A 46 -15.79 17.83 -2.19
CA GLU A 46 -16.57 18.34 -1.06
C GLU A 46 -15.81 18.16 0.26
N GLU A 47 -16.13 19.01 1.24
CA GLU A 47 -15.71 18.81 2.63
C GLU A 47 -16.57 17.73 3.31
N ASP A 48 -16.01 17.07 4.34
CA ASP A 48 -16.75 16.17 5.20
C ASP A 48 -17.68 16.91 6.16
N CYS A 49 -18.97 16.62 6.05
CA CYS A 49 -19.99 17.08 6.99
C CYS A 49 -20.58 15.91 7.79
N SER A 50 -19.72 15.08 8.38
CA SER A 50 -20.17 13.95 9.19
C SER A 50 -20.76 14.44 10.52
N VAL A 51 -22.08 14.65 10.52
CA VAL A 51 -22.85 15.13 11.67
C VAL A 51 -22.99 14.05 12.76
N SER A 52 -22.96 14.48 14.02
CA SER A 52 -23.26 13.62 15.17
C SER A 52 -24.65 12.99 15.04
N PRO A 53 -24.86 11.73 15.46
CA PRO A 53 -26.20 11.13 15.50
C PRO A 53 -27.25 11.95 16.27
N ASP A 54 -26.82 12.79 17.21
CA ASP A 54 -27.68 13.61 18.05
C ASP A 54 -28.14 14.92 17.38
N HIS A 55 -27.58 15.26 16.21
CA HIS A 55 -27.78 16.56 15.56
C HIS A 55 -28.39 16.48 14.15
N LEU A 56 -29.34 15.56 13.94
CA LEU A 56 -29.97 15.35 12.63
C LEU A 56 -30.72 16.59 12.10
N GLU A 57 -31.06 17.55 12.96
CA GLU A 57 -31.60 18.87 12.60
C GLU A 57 -30.69 19.64 11.64
N MET A 58 -29.40 19.32 11.58
CA MET A 58 -28.46 19.86 10.59
C MET A 58 -28.93 19.67 9.15
N PHE A 59 -29.70 18.63 8.86
CA PHE A 59 -30.22 18.32 7.52
C PHE A 59 -31.66 18.78 7.27
N ASP A 60 -32.31 19.39 8.26
CA ASP A 60 -33.68 19.86 8.14
C ASP A 60 -33.72 21.25 7.48
N PRO A 61 -34.23 21.38 6.24
CA PRO A 61 -34.30 22.67 5.55
C PRO A 61 -35.15 23.70 6.29
N SER A 62 -36.08 23.28 7.14
CA SER A 62 -36.95 24.19 7.90
C SER A 62 -36.26 24.86 9.09
N ARG A 63 -35.05 24.41 9.47
CA ARG A 63 -34.28 24.95 10.60
C ARG A 63 -33.47 26.18 10.18
N GLU A 64 -34.14 27.28 9.87
CA GLU A 64 -33.52 28.52 9.39
C GLU A 64 -32.47 29.11 10.35
N VAL A 65 -32.62 28.89 11.66
CA VAL A 65 -31.67 29.33 12.69
C VAL A 65 -30.26 28.77 12.52
N LEU A 66 -30.12 27.63 11.83
CA LEU A 66 -28.83 27.02 11.52
C LEU A 66 -28.17 27.64 10.28
N GLY A 67 -28.84 28.55 9.58
CA GLY A 67 -28.36 29.14 8.33
C GLY A 67 -28.60 28.24 7.10
N HIS A 68 -28.05 28.69 5.96
CA HIS A 68 -28.18 28.01 4.68
C HIS A 68 -27.60 26.59 4.74
N LEU A 69 -28.30 25.59 4.19
CA LEU A 69 -27.91 24.18 4.26
C LEU A 69 -26.47 23.93 3.83
N GLY A 70 -26.02 24.58 2.75
CA GLY A 70 -24.66 24.46 2.22
C GLY A 70 -23.55 24.99 3.15
N LEU A 71 -23.90 25.85 4.12
CA LEU A 71 -22.94 26.46 5.04
C LEU A 71 -22.95 25.86 6.45
N ARG A 72 -23.92 25.00 6.78
CA ARG A 72 -24.12 24.58 8.18
C ARG A 72 -22.91 23.87 8.77
N CYS A 73 -22.22 23.07 7.97
CA CYS A 73 -21.03 22.32 8.40
C CYS A 73 -19.88 23.26 8.80
N PHE A 74 -19.74 24.36 8.07
CA PHE A 74 -18.79 25.44 8.35
C PHE A 74 -19.23 26.28 9.55
N LEU A 75 -20.52 26.62 9.64
CA LEU A 75 -21.06 27.49 10.70
C LEU A 75 -21.20 26.80 12.07
N HIS A 76 -21.38 25.49 12.10
CA HIS A 76 -21.65 24.70 13.31
C HIS A 76 -20.72 23.48 13.41
N PRO A 77 -19.39 23.68 13.49
CA PRO A 77 -18.43 22.58 13.58
C PRO A 77 -18.60 21.75 14.86
N ASP A 78 -19.22 22.32 15.90
CA ASP A 78 -19.56 21.67 17.18
C ASP A 78 -20.63 20.57 17.05
N LEU A 79 -21.45 20.61 15.98
CA LEU A 79 -22.48 19.60 15.70
C LEU A 79 -21.93 18.41 14.90
N LEU A 80 -20.68 18.49 14.46
CA LEU A 80 -20.01 17.44 13.70
C LEU A 80 -19.32 16.44 14.63
N VAL A 81 -19.15 15.20 14.16
CA VAL A 81 -18.32 14.22 14.87
C VAL A 81 -16.88 14.76 14.92
N PRO A 82 -16.20 14.78 16.09
CA PRO A 82 -14.80 15.18 16.18
C PRO A 82 -13.90 14.34 15.27
N VAL A 83 -12.94 14.97 14.61
CA VAL A 83 -12.01 14.25 13.70
C VAL A 83 -11.17 13.23 14.48
N ASP A 84 -10.77 13.54 15.71
CA ASP A 84 -10.01 12.61 16.56
C ASP A 84 -10.77 11.31 16.85
N ASP A 85 -12.09 11.37 17.04
CA ASP A 85 -12.93 10.19 17.25
C ASP A 85 -12.97 9.31 15.99
N ILE A 86 -13.03 9.94 14.81
CA ILE A 86 -12.97 9.26 13.52
C ILE A 86 -11.60 8.59 13.36
N VAL A 87 -10.51 9.32 13.60
CA VAL A 87 -9.14 8.79 13.51
C VAL A 87 -8.94 7.61 14.45
N ALA A 88 -9.37 7.74 15.71
CA ALA A 88 -9.29 6.66 16.70
C ALA A 88 -10.05 5.41 16.23
N SER A 89 -11.26 5.61 15.70
CA SER A 89 -12.09 4.52 15.19
C SER A 89 -11.48 3.84 13.95
N LEU A 90 -10.93 4.62 13.01
CA LEU A 90 -10.27 4.08 11.81
C LEU A 90 -9.00 3.30 12.17
N ARG A 91 -8.19 3.79 13.12
CA ARG A 91 -7.02 3.06 13.62
C ARG A 91 -7.41 1.73 14.29
N ALA A 92 -8.55 1.70 14.98
CA ALA A 92 -9.03 0.49 15.64
C ALA A 92 -9.34 -0.65 14.68
N VAL A 93 -9.65 -0.35 13.40
CA VAL A 93 -9.92 -1.37 12.35
C VAL A 93 -8.73 -2.31 12.12
N ARG A 94 -7.51 -1.83 12.36
CA ARG A 94 -6.25 -2.57 12.22
C ARG A 94 -5.35 -2.39 13.44
N ALA A 95 -5.92 -2.40 14.65
CA ALA A 95 -5.17 -2.16 15.88
C ALA A 95 -4.02 -3.16 16.11
N ASP A 96 -4.18 -4.40 15.65
CA ASP A 96 -3.19 -5.48 15.69
C ASP A 96 -2.07 -5.30 14.66
N ARG A 97 -2.35 -4.61 13.55
CA ARG A 97 -1.42 -4.36 12.44
C ARG A 97 -1.54 -2.93 11.94
N PRO A 98 -1.16 -1.91 12.73
CA PRO A 98 -1.35 -0.51 12.36
C PRO A 98 -0.53 -0.11 11.12
N ARG A 99 0.51 -0.89 10.78
CA ARG A 99 1.28 -0.73 9.54
C ARG A 99 0.52 -1.20 8.30
N ASP A 100 -0.58 -1.92 8.41
CA ASP A 100 -1.33 -2.40 7.25
C ASP A 100 -2.46 -1.45 6.84
N LEU A 101 -2.58 -0.29 7.49
CA LEU A 101 -3.56 0.74 7.17
C LEU A 101 -2.91 1.89 6.40
N VAL A 102 -3.42 2.16 5.21
CA VAL A 102 -3.00 3.26 4.31
C VAL A 102 -4.17 4.20 4.08
N VAL A 103 -3.90 5.51 4.05
CA VAL A 103 -4.89 6.55 3.74
C VAL A 103 -4.51 7.26 2.44
N GLY A 104 -5.44 7.32 1.49
CA GLY A 104 -5.31 8.13 0.28
C GLY A 104 -6.38 9.21 0.24
N VAL A 105 -6.00 10.43 -0.09
CA VAL A 105 -6.94 11.55 -0.25
C VAL A 105 -6.66 12.23 -1.58
N ILE A 106 -7.66 12.28 -2.44
CA ILE A 106 -7.69 13.07 -3.66
C ILE A 106 -8.86 14.04 -3.51
N ALA A 107 -8.58 15.26 -3.04
CA ALA A 107 -9.62 16.18 -2.64
C ALA A 107 -9.34 17.63 -3.09
N GLY A 108 -10.22 18.57 -2.76
CA GLY A 108 -10.06 19.98 -3.12
C GLY A 108 -8.90 20.70 -2.41
N VAL A 109 -7.68 20.17 -2.38
CA VAL A 109 -6.52 20.96 -1.96
C VAL A 109 -6.00 21.81 -3.13
N PRO A 110 -5.46 23.02 -2.92
CA PRO A 110 -5.00 23.84 -4.04
C PRO A 110 -3.88 23.15 -4.86
N ASN A 111 -4.01 23.16 -6.19
CA ASN A 111 -3.07 22.49 -7.11
C ASN A 111 -1.64 23.05 -7.07
N ASP A 112 -1.54 24.35 -6.83
CA ASP A 112 -0.33 25.17 -6.85
C ASP A 112 0.28 25.36 -5.45
N GLU A 113 -0.21 24.61 -4.46
CA GLU A 113 0.28 24.65 -3.08
C GLU A 113 1.03 23.35 -2.73
N PRO A 114 2.37 23.30 -2.87
CA PRO A 114 3.17 22.14 -2.51
C PRO A 114 3.04 21.74 -1.05
N LEU A 115 2.62 22.66 -0.17
CA LEU A 115 2.39 22.38 1.25
C LEU A 115 1.17 21.47 1.50
N CYS A 116 0.33 21.25 0.49
CA CYS A 116 -0.88 20.42 0.57
C CYS A 116 -0.79 19.09 -0.18
N VAL A 117 0.31 18.81 -0.88
CA VAL A 117 0.51 17.56 -1.62
C VAL A 117 1.64 16.77 -0.99
N GLY A 118 1.40 15.50 -0.70
CA GLY A 118 2.41 14.60 -0.13
C GLY A 118 1.90 13.79 1.04
N THR A 119 2.82 13.31 1.87
CA THR A 119 2.49 12.50 3.05
C THR A 119 1.86 13.32 4.16
N GLY A 120 1.10 12.68 5.05
CA GLY A 120 0.38 13.35 6.13
C GLY A 120 1.28 14.20 7.06
N ASP A 121 2.53 13.78 7.26
CA ASP A 121 3.54 14.52 8.02
C ASP A 121 4.19 15.66 7.21
N ALA A 122 4.28 15.54 5.89
CA ALA A 122 4.79 16.59 5.00
C ALA A 122 3.81 17.76 4.81
N ILE A 123 2.50 17.53 4.98
CA ILE A 123 1.45 18.53 4.77
C ILE A 123 1.02 19.26 6.05
N ALA A 124 1.86 19.27 7.10
CA ALA A 124 1.52 19.84 8.40
C ALA A 124 1.08 21.32 8.35
N ARG A 125 1.51 22.06 7.31
CA ARG A 125 1.17 23.48 7.09
C ARG A 125 -0.01 23.70 6.14
N CYS A 126 -0.55 22.65 5.51
CA CYS A 126 -1.60 22.77 4.49
C CYS A 126 -2.84 23.53 5.00
N LEU A 127 -3.34 23.19 6.19
CA LEU A 127 -4.54 23.80 6.77
C LEU A 127 -4.39 25.30 7.09
N GLY A 128 -3.15 25.83 7.10
CA GLY A 128 -2.88 27.25 7.26
C GLY A 128 -2.65 27.99 5.93
N SER A 129 -2.65 27.30 4.79
CA SER A 129 -2.53 27.94 3.47
C SER A 129 -3.78 28.79 3.20
N PRO A 130 -3.66 29.98 2.57
CA PRO A 130 -4.79 30.82 2.22
C PRO A 130 -5.90 30.09 1.44
N GLY A 131 -5.53 29.21 0.50
CA GLY A 131 -6.49 28.43 -0.29
C GLY A 131 -7.24 27.35 0.50
N MET A 132 -6.81 27.07 1.73
CA MET A 132 -7.47 26.11 2.63
C MET A 132 -8.30 26.79 3.73
N LEU A 133 -8.38 28.13 3.75
CA LEU A 133 -9.19 28.87 4.72
C LEU A 133 -10.65 28.91 4.27
N GLU A 134 -11.54 28.38 5.10
CA GLU A 134 -12.98 28.44 4.84
C GLU A 134 -13.49 29.87 5.08
N THR A 135 -13.95 30.51 4.02
CA THR A 135 -14.53 31.86 4.04
C THR A 135 -15.80 31.85 3.21
N ILE A 136 -16.88 32.48 3.67
CA ILE A 136 -18.12 32.60 2.88
C ILE A 136 -17.82 33.42 1.62
N ASP A 137 -18.26 32.93 0.47
CA ASP A 137 -18.10 33.64 -0.79
C ASP A 137 -19.02 34.88 -0.80
N PRO A 138 -18.49 36.11 -0.90
CA PRO A 138 -19.31 37.32 -0.95
C PRO A 138 -20.14 37.44 -2.23
N ALA A 139 -19.73 36.80 -3.33
CA ALA A 139 -20.47 36.77 -4.58
C ALA A 139 -21.61 35.73 -4.53
N GLU A 140 -21.40 34.62 -3.83
CA GLU A 140 -22.39 33.56 -3.63
C GLU A 140 -22.50 33.18 -2.14
N PRO A 141 -23.23 33.96 -1.32
CA PRO A 141 -23.25 33.85 0.15
C PRO A 141 -24.02 32.63 0.69
N ILE A 142 -24.10 31.59 -0.12
CA ILE A 142 -24.63 30.26 0.17
C ILE A 142 -23.55 29.17 0.08
N HIS A 143 -22.34 29.55 -0.34
CA HIS A 143 -21.14 28.72 -0.48
C HIS A 143 -19.95 29.34 0.26
N ILE A 144 -18.94 28.52 0.54
CA ILE A 144 -17.61 28.99 0.90
C ILE A 144 -16.77 29.16 -0.38
N ILE A 145 -15.72 29.97 -0.31
CA ILE A 145 -14.78 30.14 -1.43
C ILE A 145 -14.13 28.79 -1.76
N PRO A 146 -14.19 28.32 -3.01
CA PRO A 146 -13.50 27.11 -3.45
C PRO A 146 -11.98 27.24 -3.26
N SER A 147 -11.35 26.16 -2.83
CA SER A 147 -9.88 26.05 -2.72
C SER A 147 -9.23 25.82 -4.08
N CYS A 148 -9.95 25.22 -5.03
CA CYS A 148 -9.52 25.09 -6.42
C CYS A 148 -10.71 25.02 -7.38
N HIS A 149 -10.45 25.37 -8.64
CA HIS A 149 -11.42 25.30 -9.72
C HIS A 149 -10.79 24.70 -10.98
N THR A 150 -11.60 24.01 -11.77
CA THR A 150 -11.21 23.46 -13.06
C THR A 150 -12.31 23.73 -14.08
N ALA A 151 -12.09 23.35 -15.35
CA ALA A 151 -13.15 23.35 -16.35
C ALA A 151 -14.30 22.37 -16.03
N MET A 152 -14.08 21.38 -15.15
CA MET A 152 -15.06 20.34 -14.81
C MET A 152 -15.87 20.65 -13.54
N GLY A 153 -15.43 21.61 -12.72
CA GLY A 153 -16.11 21.94 -11.47
C GLY A 153 -15.25 22.69 -10.47
N LEU A 154 -15.89 22.99 -9.34
CA LEU A 154 -15.27 23.60 -8.17
C LEU A 154 -15.01 22.52 -7.13
N ALA A 155 -13.96 22.67 -6.34
CA ALA A 155 -13.76 21.88 -5.14
C ALA A 155 -13.53 22.78 -3.94
N PHE A 156 -14.08 22.38 -2.81
CA PHE A 156 -14.04 23.15 -1.56
C PHE A 156 -12.94 22.64 -0.63
N PRO A 157 -12.41 23.49 0.29
CA PRO A 157 -11.34 23.10 1.21
C PRO A 157 -11.70 21.84 2.03
N PRO A 158 -10.99 20.70 1.88
CA PRO A 158 -11.27 19.45 2.57
C PRO A 158 -10.49 19.33 3.89
N ARG A 159 -10.53 20.38 4.72
CA ARG A 159 -9.80 20.51 5.98
C ARG A 159 -9.95 19.31 6.90
N ARG A 160 -11.16 18.81 7.16
CA ARG A 160 -11.39 17.67 8.07
C ARG A 160 -10.80 16.37 7.52
N ILE A 161 -10.87 16.16 6.21
CA ILE A 161 -10.27 15.00 5.53
C ILE A 161 -8.73 15.11 5.56
N VAL A 162 -8.18 16.31 5.39
CA VAL A 162 -6.74 16.58 5.52
C VAL A 162 -6.25 16.39 6.95
N GLU A 163 -7.04 16.74 7.97
CA GLU A 163 -6.74 16.43 9.38
C GLU A 163 -6.62 14.92 9.64
N VAL A 164 -7.53 14.12 9.06
CA VAL A 164 -7.40 12.65 9.09
C VAL A 164 -6.07 12.24 8.46
N ALA A 165 -5.76 12.69 7.25
CA ALA A 165 -4.50 12.34 6.59
C ALA A 165 -3.26 12.72 7.44
N ARG A 166 -3.25 13.91 8.05
CA ARG A 166 -2.18 14.35 8.97
C ARG A 166 -2.03 13.40 10.15
N ALA A 167 -3.12 12.95 10.74
CA ALA A 167 -3.09 12.00 11.85
C ALA A 167 -2.52 10.63 11.46
N PHE A 168 -2.56 10.25 10.18
CA PHE A 168 -1.94 9.02 9.67
C PHE A 168 -0.47 9.20 9.23
N GLY A 169 0.03 10.43 9.23
CA GLY A 169 1.43 10.77 8.99
C GLY A 169 1.99 10.12 7.72
N PRO A 170 3.11 9.37 7.79
CA PRO A 170 3.71 8.74 6.61
C PRO A 170 2.84 7.62 5.98
N SER A 171 1.78 7.16 6.66
CA SER A 171 0.82 6.18 6.13
C SER A 171 -0.26 6.81 5.25
N ALA A 172 -0.33 8.14 5.21
CA ALA A 172 -1.25 8.86 4.36
C ALA A 172 -0.55 9.49 3.16
N TYR A 173 -1.31 9.73 2.10
CA TYR A 173 -0.92 10.57 0.98
C TYR A 173 -2.11 11.44 0.57
N VAL A 174 -1.86 12.74 0.35
CA VAL A 174 -2.83 13.73 -0.10
C VAL A 174 -2.40 14.29 -1.44
N ASP A 175 -3.35 14.40 -2.35
CA ASP A 175 -3.22 15.11 -3.61
C ASP A 175 -4.51 15.87 -3.96
N SER A 176 -4.41 16.73 -4.97
CA SER A 176 -5.53 17.52 -5.45
C SER A 176 -6.36 16.80 -6.51
N ILE A 177 -7.69 16.85 -6.35
CA ILE A 177 -8.66 16.44 -7.37
C ILE A 177 -8.71 17.40 -8.56
N CYS A 178 -8.24 18.64 -8.39
CA CYS A 178 -8.29 19.66 -9.43
C CYS A 178 -7.17 19.53 -10.47
N LYS A 179 -6.28 18.53 -10.38
CA LYS A 179 -5.23 18.31 -11.38
C LYS A 179 -5.78 17.72 -12.68
N GLU A 180 -5.16 18.06 -13.81
CA GLU A 180 -5.46 17.43 -15.11
C GLU A 180 -4.89 16.01 -15.21
N ASP A 181 -3.80 15.73 -14.49
CA ASP A 181 -3.15 14.42 -14.42
C ASP A 181 -3.07 13.92 -12.96
N TRP A 182 -3.63 12.75 -12.71
CA TRP A 182 -3.64 12.10 -11.39
C TRP A 182 -2.58 11.02 -11.24
N SER A 183 -1.67 10.87 -12.22
CA SER A 183 -0.56 9.92 -12.14
C SER A 183 0.28 10.12 -10.88
N GLY A 184 0.50 11.37 -10.47
CA GLY A 184 1.17 11.70 -9.20
C GLY A 184 0.42 11.21 -7.97
N ALA A 185 -0.91 11.38 -7.93
CA ALA A 185 -1.76 10.92 -6.84
C ALA A 185 -1.74 9.39 -6.73
N MET A 186 -1.91 8.71 -7.86
CA MET A 186 -1.89 7.24 -7.95
C MET A 186 -0.52 6.68 -7.58
N ALA A 187 0.57 7.30 -8.03
CA ALA A 187 1.92 6.91 -7.67
C ALA A 187 2.20 7.11 -6.17
N GLY A 188 1.75 8.22 -5.59
CA GLY A 188 1.89 8.50 -4.16
C GLY A 188 1.17 7.48 -3.29
N ILE A 189 -0.13 7.24 -3.55
CA ILE A 189 -0.94 6.25 -2.84
C ILE A 189 -0.38 4.84 -3.06
N GLY A 190 -0.09 4.48 -4.32
CA GLY A 190 0.49 3.18 -4.69
C GLY A 190 1.84 2.92 -4.01
N GLY A 191 2.68 3.96 -3.88
CA GLY A 191 3.94 3.89 -3.14
C GLY A 191 3.73 3.54 -1.66
N ARG A 192 2.71 4.12 -1.00
CA ARG A 192 2.36 3.77 0.40
C ARG A 192 1.90 2.33 0.52
N ILE A 193 1.05 1.86 -0.39
CA ILE A 193 0.61 0.46 -0.41
C ILE A 193 1.82 -0.46 -0.62
N ALA A 194 2.66 -0.16 -1.61
CA ALA A 194 3.85 -0.94 -1.92
C ALA A 194 4.83 -1.01 -0.74
N GLU A 195 5.02 0.07 0.02
CA GLU A 195 5.86 0.06 1.22
C GLU A 195 5.36 -0.91 2.30
N ARG A 196 4.06 -1.12 2.41
CA ARG A 196 3.49 -2.11 3.35
C ARG A 196 3.61 -3.53 2.82
N LEU A 197 3.64 -3.69 1.49
CA LEU A 197 3.87 -4.98 0.83
C LEU A 197 5.36 -5.36 0.72
N ARG A 198 6.30 -4.43 0.94
CA ARG A 198 7.76 -4.67 0.81
C ARG A 198 8.38 -5.47 1.96
N HIS A 199 7.67 -5.59 3.08
CA HIS A 199 8.06 -6.43 4.22
C HIS A 199 6.92 -7.38 4.60
N PRO A 200 6.47 -8.26 3.69
CA PRO A 200 5.43 -9.21 4.05
C PRO A 200 6.07 -10.20 5.03
N CYS A 201 5.68 -10.10 6.29
CA CYS A 201 5.94 -11.15 7.26
C CYS A 201 5.39 -12.46 6.68
N PHE A 202 6.22 -13.49 6.58
CA PHE A 202 5.70 -14.81 6.25
C PHE A 202 4.83 -15.30 7.41
N GLU A 203 3.70 -15.92 7.09
CA GLU A 203 2.82 -16.51 8.11
C GLU A 203 3.49 -17.66 8.86
N ARG A 204 4.53 -18.25 8.28
CA ARG A 204 5.27 -19.38 8.82
C ARG A 204 6.77 -19.18 8.63
N GLU A 205 7.55 -19.65 9.59
CA GLU A 205 8.99 -19.77 9.43
C GLU A 205 9.34 -20.72 8.26
N LEU A 206 10.38 -20.39 7.51
CA LEU A 206 10.93 -21.26 6.49
C LEU A 206 11.91 -22.24 7.15
N PRO A 207 12.09 -23.47 6.61
CA PRO A 207 13.11 -24.38 7.12
C PRO A 207 14.49 -23.74 6.89
N PHE A 208 15.14 -23.33 7.97
CA PHE A 208 16.36 -22.53 7.95
C PHE A 208 17.48 -23.27 8.68
N ASP A 209 18.62 -23.42 8.01
CA ASP A 209 19.84 -23.96 8.60
C ASP A 209 20.73 -22.79 9.06
N PRO A 210 20.85 -22.54 10.38
CA PRO A 210 21.71 -21.47 10.90
C PRO A 210 23.20 -21.73 10.65
N ALA A 211 23.64 -22.99 10.47
CA ALA A 211 25.03 -23.31 10.17
C ALA A 211 25.39 -23.00 8.72
N ALA A 212 24.42 -23.07 7.80
CA ALA A 212 24.59 -22.68 6.40
C ALA A 212 24.13 -21.24 6.11
N CYS A 213 23.40 -20.60 7.04
CA CYS A 213 22.71 -19.33 6.82
C CYS A 213 21.82 -19.34 5.58
N ALA A 214 21.19 -20.48 5.31
CA ALA A 214 20.42 -20.75 4.11
C ALA A 214 19.09 -21.42 4.46
N THR A 215 18.14 -21.39 3.54
CA THR A 215 16.88 -22.11 3.67
C THR A 215 16.82 -23.17 2.58
N SER A 216 16.13 -24.27 2.82
CA SER A 216 15.83 -25.28 1.79
C SER A 216 14.70 -24.85 0.84
N CYS A 217 14.37 -23.56 0.82
CA CYS A 217 13.42 -22.96 -0.10
C CYS A 217 14.11 -22.36 -1.33
N PHE A 218 13.39 -22.40 -2.45
CA PHE A 218 13.85 -21.91 -3.75
C PHE A 218 12.85 -20.89 -4.29
N ALA A 219 13.29 -19.67 -4.59
CA ALA A 219 12.45 -18.65 -5.22
C ALA A 219 12.40 -18.87 -6.73
N VAL A 220 11.20 -19.12 -7.26
CA VAL A 220 10.98 -19.38 -8.68
C VAL A 220 10.09 -18.28 -9.24
N GLU A 221 10.64 -17.53 -10.18
CA GLU A 221 9.94 -16.51 -10.95
C GLU A 221 9.31 -17.16 -12.19
N THR A 222 8.07 -16.80 -12.51
CA THR A 222 7.39 -17.13 -13.77
C THR A 222 7.15 -15.82 -14.52
N LEU A 223 7.75 -15.69 -15.71
CA LEU A 223 7.63 -14.52 -16.56
C LEU A 223 6.25 -14.50 -17.23
N SER A 224 5.71 -13.30 -17.52
CA SER A 224 4.43 -13.13 -18.22
C SER A 224 4.47 -13.52 -19.70
N ASP A 225 5.68 -13.77 -20.23
CA ASP A 225 6.00 -14.16 -21.59
C ASP A 225 7.10 -15.24 -21.61
N ASP A 226 7.61 -15.56 -22.80
CA ASP A 226 8.72 -16.52 -23.00
C ASP A 226 10.08 -15.81 -23.18
N ARG A 227 10.24 -14.60 -22.65
CA ARG A 227 11.56 -13.94 -22.72
C ARG A 227 12.58 -14.73 -21.90
N PRO A 228 13.88 -14.76 -22.28
CA PRO A 228 14.90 -15.44 -21.50
C PRO A 228 15.01 -14.90 -20.07
N CYS A 229 15.47 -15.74 -19.14
CA CYS A 229 15.88 -15.30 -17.82
C CYS A 229 17.02 -14.28 -17.94
N GLU A 230 17.11 -13.35 -17.00
CA GLU A 230 18.17 -12.34 -16.97
C GLU A 230 19.56 -12.99 -16.89
N GLU A 231 20.44 -12.63 -17.82
CA GLU A 231 21.80 -13.16 -17.90
C GLU A 231 22.70 -12.55 -16.82
N ASP A 232 23.48 -13.40 -16.16
CA ASP A 232 24.55 -12.99 -15.25
C ASP A 232 25.89 -13.12 -15.96
N ALA A 233 26.57 -12.00 -16.23
CA ALA A 233 27.87 -12.01 -16.89
C ALA A 233 28.93 -12.86 -16.15
N SER A 234 28.78 -13.05 -14.83
CA SER A 234 29.67 -13.86 -14.02
C SER A 234 29.40 -15.37 -14.13
N CYS A 235 28.20 -15.76 -14.58
CA CYS A 235 27.77 -17.13 -14.82
C CYS A 235 26.66 -17.17 -15.89
N PRO A 236 27.01 -17.13 -17.18
CA PRO A 236 26.03 -17.11 -18.27
C PRO A 236 25.19 -18.39 -18.30
N SER A 237 23.94 -18.29 -18.77
CA SER A 237 23.01 -19.43 -18.86
C SER A 237 23.55 -20.59 -19.71
N ALA A 238 24.36 -20.28 -20.73
CA ALA A 238 25.05 -21.27 -21.58
C ALA A 238 26.00 -22.21 -20.78
N GLY A 239 26.41 -21.80 -19.57
CA GLY A 239 27.20 -22.61 -18.65
C GLY A 239 26.38 -23.53 -17.74
N CYS A 240 25.05 -23.43 -17.78
CA CYS A 240 24.15 -24.21 -16.94
C CYS A 240 23.52 -25.36 -17.73
N PRO A 241 23.60 -26.61 -17.24
CA PRO A 241 22.84 -27.70 -17.84
C PRO A 241 21.33 -27.43 -17.74
N PRO A 242 20.53 -27.89 -18.72
CA PRO A 242 19.07 -27.80 -18.66
C PRO A 242 18.54 -28.33 -17.32
N ALA A 243 17.55 -27.63 -16.78
CA ALA A 243 16.89 -27.99 -15.54
C ALA A 243 15.40 -27.63 -15.61
N SER A 244 14.66 -28.18 -14.66
CA SER A 244 13.23 -27.98 -14.46
C SER A 244 12.91 -27.81 -12.99
N LEU A 245 11.66 -27.49 -12.67
CA LEU A 245 11.19 -27.50 -11.28
C LEU A 245 11.36 -28.85 -10.58
N HIS A 246 11.31 -29.97 -11.31
CA HIS A 246 11.43 -31.31 -10.74
C HIS A 246 12.86 -31.65 -10.29
N ASP A 247 13.84 -30.89 -10.78
CA ASP A 247 15.25 -31.09 -10.43
C ASP A 247 15.63 -30.42 -9.11
N LEU A 248 14.72 -29.66 -8.48
CA LEU A 248 14.95 -29.10 -7.14
C LEU A 248 14.80 -30.19 -6.06
N PRO A 249 15.70 -30.24 -5.05
CA PRO A 249 16.84 -29.35 -4.78
C PRO A 249 18.15 -29.75 -5.49
N HIS A 250 18.15 -30.84 -6.27
CA HIS A 250 19.35 -31.50 -6.82
C HIS A 250 19.74 -31.00 -8.22
N LEU A 251 19.88 -29.68 -8.38
CA LEU A 251 20.21 -29.10 -9.66
C LEU A 251 21.65 -29.44 -10.13
N PRO A 252 21.85 -29.78 -11.41
CA PRO A 252 23.19 -29.99 -11.94
C PRO A 252 23.98 -28.67 -11.92
N PRO A 253 25.26 -28.66 -11.52
CA PRO A 253 25.99 -27.41 -11.27
C PRO A 253 26.28 -26.65 -12.56
N CYS A 254 26.17 -25.32 -12.53
CA CYS A 254 26.62 -24.46 -13.62
C CYS A 254 28.15 -24.30 -13.59
N ARG A 255 28.74 -24.09 -14.77
CA ARG A 255 30.18 -23.88 -14.93
C ARG A 255 30.44 -22.72 -15.89
N ARG A 256 31.43 -21.89 -15.59
CA ARG A 256 31.84 -20.79 -16.49
C ARG A 256 32.36 -21.37 -17.80
N PRO A 257 31.84 -20.96 -18.97
CA PRO A 257 32.32 -21.46 -20.26
C PRO A 257 33.82 -21.27 -20.49
N SER A 258 34.40 -20.20 -19.95
CA SER A 258 35.81 -19.84 -20.15
C SER A 258 36.81 -20.67 -19.32
N SER A 259 36.38 -21.24 -18.19
CA SER A 259 37.29 -21.88 -17.22
C SER A 259 36.84 -23.25 -16.73
N GLY A 260 35.59 -23.63 -16.97
CA GLY A 260 34.98 -24.83 -16.39
C GLY A 260 34.78 -24.76 -14.87
N ALA A 261 35.17 -23.65 -14.23
CA ALA A 261 35.00 -23.44 -12.80
C ALA A 261 33.50 -23.37 -12.44
N PRO A 262 33.07 -23.93 -11.29
CA PRO A 262 31.70 -23.76 -10.81
C PRO A 262 31.31 -22.29 -10.71
N CYS A 263 30.05 -22.00 -11.04
CA CYS A 263 29.46 -20.68 -10.84
C CYS A 263 27.97 -20.81 -10.50
N ASP A 264 27.39 -19.72 -10.01
CA ASP A 264 25.99 -19.65 -9.61
C ASP A 264 25.33 -18.41 -10.25
N PRO A 265 24.47 -18.59 -11.26
CA PRO A 265 23.86 -17.46 -11.97
C PRO A 265 22.85 -16.73 -11.09
N LEU A 266 22.65 -15.42 -11.32
CA LEU A 266 21.57 -14.68 -10.67
C LEU A 266 20.19 -15.31 -10.93
N LYS A 267 19.93 -15.68 -12.19
CA LYS A 267 18.74 -16.44 -12.59
C LYS A 267 19.16 -17.65 -13.41
N ARG A 268 18.59 -18.80 -13.09
CA ARG A 268 18.75 -20.03 -13.87
C ARG A 268 17.44 -20.38 -14.55
N ASP A 269 17.51 -20.65 -15.85
CA ASP A 269 16.37 -21.12 -16.63
C ASP A 269 15.93 -22.52 -16.18
N LEU A 270 14.64 -22.65 -15.82
CA LEU A 270 13.98 -23.91 -15.48
C LEU A 270 13.01 -24.39 -16.58
N GLY A 271 13.10 -23.78 -17.76
CA GLY A 271 12.29 -24.09 -18.93
C GLY A 271 10.90 -23.46 -18.92
N LEU A 272 10.07 -23.94 -19.84
CA LEU A 272 8.70 -23.49 -20.05
C LEU A 272 7.72 -24.30 -19.19
N ALA A 273 6.72 -23.60 -18.66
CA ALA A 273 5.62 -24.18 -17.91
C ALA A 273 4.28 -23.89 -18.60
N PRO A 274 3.42 -24.91 -18.82
CA PRO A 274 2.11 -24.68 -19.37
C PRO A 274 1.20 -23.96 -18.38
N THR A 275 0.38 -23.05 -18.87
CA THR A 275 -0.67 -22.36 -18.13
C THR A 275 -2.06 -22.89 -18.47
N ALA A 276 -3.06 -22.61 -17.63
CA ALA A 276 -4.44 -23.09 -17.82
C ALA A 276 -5.10 -22.60 -19.12
N ASP A 277 -4.64 -21.46 -19.65
CA ASP A 277 -5.09 -20.88 -20.93
C ASP A 277 -4.31 -21.41 -22.15
N GLY A 278 -3.44 -22.41 -21.96
CA GLY A 278 -2.69 -23.06 -23.04
C GLY A 278 -1.42 -22.31 -23.50
N ARG A 279 -1.05 -21.21 -22.83
CA ARG A 279 0.25 -20.57 -23.04
C ARG A 279 1.37 -21.37 -22.35
N SER A 280 2.61 -21.06 -22.72
CA SER A 280 3.81 -21.55 -22.04
C SER A 280 4.58 -20.35 -21.53
N LEU A 281 4.83 -20.31 -20.21
CA LEU A 281 5.54 -19.22 -19.56
C LEU A 281 6.90 -19.71 -19.07
N ARG A 282 7.94 -18.87 -19.21
CA ARG A 282 9.29 -19.25 -18.77
C ARG A 282 9.42 -19.14 -17.26
N ARG A 283 10.11 -20.12 -16.66
CA ARG A 283 10.44 -20.13 -15.23
C ARG A 283 11.92 -19.90 -15.00
N CYS A 284 12.23 -19.04 -14.04
CA CYS A 284 13.58 -18.69 -13.65
C CYS A 284 13.76 -18.98 -12.16
N LEU A 285 14.71 -19.86 -11.81
CA LEU A 285 15.18 -19.98 -10.43
C LEU A 285 16.01 -18.75 -10.09
N VAL A 286 15.65 -18.08 -9.01
CA VAL A 286 16.32 -16.89 -8.52
C VAL A 286 17.32 -17.27 -7.43
N ARG A 287 18.57 -16.80 -7.57
CA ARG A 287 19.66 -17.10 -6.63
C ARG A 287 19.35 -16.64 -5.21
N GLN A 288 19.52 -17.56 -4.25
CA GLN A 288 19.60 -17.20 -2.85
C GLN A 288 20.96 -16.55 -2.59
N ALA A 289 20.96 -15.30 -2.13
CA ALA A 289 22.18 -14.57 -1.83
C ALA A 289 22.96 -15.26 -0.70
N PRO A 290 24.20 -15.69 -0.94
CA PRO A 290 24.99 -16.41 0.05
C PRO A 290 25.30 -15.51 1.25
N ARG A 291 25.18 -16.09 2.45
CA ARG A 291 25.48 -15.47 3.74
C ARG A 291 26.36 -16.43 4.53
N THR A 292 27.16 -15.90 5.45
CA THR A 292 27.99 -16.72 6.35
C THR A 292 27.51 -16.59 7.79
N PRO A 293 27.63 -17.65 8.62
CA PRO A 293 27.40 -17.54 10.05
C PRO A 293 28.34 -16.52 10.69
N ALA A 294 27.80 -15.68 11.58
CA ALA A 294 28.50 -14.62 12.30
C ALA A 294 27.95 -14.56 13.74
N GLY A 295 28.43 -15.47 14.60
CA GLY A 295 27.88 -15.67 15.94
C GLY A 295 26.50 -16.32 15.87
N ASP A 296 25.53 -15.76 16.59
CA ASP A 296 24.13 -16.21 16.59
C ASP A 296 23.30 -15.64 15.41
N ALA A 297 23.97 -14.93 14.48
CA ALA A 297 23.35 -14.29 13.34
C ALA A 297 24.05 -14.66 12.03
N CYS A 298 23.46 -14.22 10.92
CA CYS A 298 24.04 -14.39 9.58
C CYS A 298 24.55 -13.05 9.06
N SER A 299 25.67 -13.05 8.35
CA SER A 299 26.30 -11.87 7.76
C SER A 299 25.35 -11.15 6.79
N ALA A 300 25.73 -9.94 6.37
CA ALA A 300 25.14 -9.35 5.16
C ALA A 300 25.38 -10.28 3.95
N PRO A 301 24.47 -10.29 2.96
CA PRO A 301 24.63 -11.09 1.75
C PRO A 301 25.86 -10.65 0.95
N ALA A 302 26.65 -11.62 0.48
CA ALA A 302 27.90 -11.36 -0.24
C ALA A 302 27.71 -11.15 -1.76
N ALA A 303 26.51 -11.43 -2.29
CA ALA A 303 26.17 -11.26 -3.70
C ALA A 303 24.70 -10.90 -3.89
N HIS A 304 24.32 -10.47 -5.09
CA HIS A 304 22.93 -10.17 -5.43
C HIS A 304 22.06 -11.42 -5.38
N GLY A 305 20.84 -11.28 -4.85
CA GLY A 305 19.90 -12.36 -4.66
C GLY A 305 18.82 -12.03 -3.65
N TRP A 306 17.99 -13.01 -3.35
CA TRP A 306 17.08 -12.98 -2.20
C TRP A 306 17.70 -13.68 -1.00
N PHE A 307 17.30 -13.32 0.22
CA PHE A 307 17.74 -14.02 1.42
C PHE A 307 16.64 -14.00 2.48
N TYR A 308 16.65 -15.02 3.32
CA TYR A 308 15.70 -15.15 4.41
C TYR A 308 16.31 -14.64 5.73
N VAL A 309 15.50 -13.95 6.52
CA VAL A 309 15.83 -13.53 7.88
C VAL A 309 14.82 -14.17 8.84
N PRO A 310 15.24 -15.12 9.69
CA PRO A 310 14.34 -15.74 10.66
C PRO A 310 13.94 -14.73 11.75
N PRO A 311 12.84 -14.96 12.48
CA PRO A 311 12.28 -13.97 13.43
C PRO A 311 13.26 -13.55 14.53
N ALA A 312 14.09 -14.47 15.02
CA ALA A 312 15.09 -14.19 16.05
C ALA A 312 16.19 -13.21 15.59
N ALA A 313 16.34 -12.99 14.28
CA ALA A 313 17.34 -12.13 13.67
C ALA A 313 16.75 -10.84 13.05
N ALA A 314 15.42 -10.67 13.02
CA ALA A 314 14.77 -9.53 12.37
C ALA A 314 14.66 -8.31 13.32
N PRO A 315 15.17 -7.12 12.94
CA PRO A 315 14.96 -5.90 13.71
C PRO A 315 13.52 -5.42 13.51
N VAL A 316 12.64 -5.74 14.47
CA VAL A 316 11.27 -5.22 14.69
C VAL A 316 10.52 -4.73 13.42
N PRO A 317 9.46 -5.43 12.98
CA PRO A 317 8.73 -6.48 13.71
C PRO A 317 9.47 -7.83 13.72
N PRO A 318 9.31 -8.65 14.78
CA PRO A 318 9.98 -9.94 14.94
C PRO A 318 9.25 -11.00 14.12
N CYS A 319 9.27 -10.85 12.79
CA CYS A 319 8.61 -11.78 11.90
C CYS A 319 9.59 -12.31 10.85
N PRO A 320 9.30 -13.48 10.26
CA PRO A 320 10.18 -14.05 9.26
C PRO A 320 10.08 -13.25 7.97
N GLU A 321 11.20 -12.80 7.42
CA GLU A 321 11.25 -11.91 6.25
C GLU A 321 12.00 -12.55 5.08
N LEU A 322 11.49 -12.36 3.87
CA LEU A 322 12.25 -12.56 2.63
C LEU A 322 12.66 -11.19 2.10
N LEU A 323 13.97 -10.98 2.05
CA LEU A 323 14.57 -9.73 1.63
C LEU A 323 15.32 -9.92 0.32
N PHE A 324 15.54 -8.82 -0.39
CA PHE A 324 16.37 -8.77 -1.57
C PHE A 324 17.54 -7.83 -1.30
N THR A 325 18.73 -8.16 -1.80
CA THR A 325 19.91 -7.31 -1.63
C THR A 325 19.67 -5.90 -2.18
N PRO A 326 20.11 -4.80 -1.54
CA PRO A 326 19.94 -3.46 -2.08
C PRO A 326 20.40 -3.33 -3.55
N GLY A 327 19.63 -2.61 -4.38
CA GLY A 327 19.81 -2.58 -5.83
C GLY A 327 19.10 -3.72 -6.59
N ALA A 328 18.56 -4.72 -5.89
CA ALA A 328 17.76 -5.81 -6.44
C ALA A 328 16.28 -5.47 -6.65
N ALA A 329 15.88 -4.19 -6.64
CA ALA A 329 14.50 -3.81 -6.92
C ALA A 329 14.01 -4.24 -8.32
N SER A 330 14.93 -4.69 -9.20
CA SER A 330 14.66 -5.30 -10.51
C SER A 330 14.87 -6.81 -10.56
N LEU A 331 15.11 -7.47 -9.43
CA LEU A 331 15.53 -8.88 -9.43
C LEU A 331 14.39 -9.81 -9.81
N LEU A 332 13.15 -9.39 -9.61
CA LEU A 332 12.00 -9.92 -10.33
C LEU A 332 11.64 -8.95 -11.46
N ALA A 333 11.41 -9.50 -12.64
CA ALA A 333 11.06 -8.71 -13.80
C ALA A 333 9.65 -8.10 -13.61
N PRO A 334 9.40 -6.89 -14.15
CA PRO A 334 8.06 -6.33 -14.20
C PRO A 334 7.10 -7.33 -14.84
N ASP A 335 5.88 -7.40 -14.30
CA ASP A 335 4.80 -8.30 -14.74
C ASP A 335 5.07 -9.80 -14.58
N SER A 336 6.09 -10.19 -13.81
CA SER A 336 6.30 -11.58 -13.41
C SER A 336 5.49 -11.95 -12.16
N THR A 337 5.38 -13.25 -11.90
CA THR A 337 4.93 -13.80 -10.62
C THR A 337 6.07 -14.58 -9.99
N ALA A 338 6.12 -14.70 -8.66
CA ALA A 338 7.13 -15.51 -7.98
C ALA A 338 6.50 -16.37 -6.88
N GLU A 339 7.07 -17.55 -6.68
CA GLU A 339 6.69 -18.48 -5.62
C GLU A 339 7.93 -19.01 -4.89
N LEU A 340 7.75 -19.45 -3.64
CA LEU A 340 8.76 -20.21 -2.91
C LEU A 340 8.41 -21.69 -2.93
N ARG A 341 9.38 -22.53 -3.30
CA ARG A 341 9.31 -23.99 -3.23
C ARG A 341 10.22 -24.46 -2.11
N CYS A 342 9.65 -24.90 -0.99
CA CYS A 342 10.40 -25.38 0.17
C CYS A 342 10.41 -26.89 0.24
N PHE A 343 11.53 -27.46 0.69
CA PHE A 343 11.74 -28.87 0.91
C PHE A 343 12.10 -29.11 2.38
N ASP A 344 11.55 -30.15 3.00
CA ASP A 344 11.86 -30.51 4.38
C ASP A 344 13.14 -31.37 4.47
#